data_AF-A0A2D9P5C5-F1
#
_entry.id   AF-A0A2D9P5C5-F1
#
_cell.length_a   1.000
_cell.length_b   1.000
_cell.length_c   1.000
_cell.angle_alpha   90.00
_cell.angle_beta   90.00
_cell.angle_gamma   90.00
#
_symmetry.space_group_name_H-M   'P 1'
#
loop_
_entity.id
_entity.type
_entity.pdbx_description
1 polymer ?
#
loop_
_entity_poly.entity_id
_entity_poly.type
_entity_poly.pdbx_seq_one_letter_code
_entity_poly.pdbx_strand_id
1 'polypeptide(L)'
;MMKKLLPILFLFFSCESLGEQTEYLDYDSYIEEAWSAFELSDYETSINLFNLAINQTNSDDLSDAYSGLGWVYLYKSNNLPGIINDLERETLRENSFNYFKYAEDIYSDPISSSTKNDIRAGLTFLYNYYAEYQMFLYFNDNNININKGDIVTSINESLNESQLLIQNDNFYNFLHDDCIDIDNIRFLRSKMYLNLMNFDNINSDNYFDLLVNELNAINKFSCTDFTEFDNIINLGQAIECIGHISEFFNSCD
;
A
#
# COMPACT_ATOMS: atom_id res chain seq x y z
N MET A 1 -72.44 23.79 -40.04
CA MET A 1 -71.68 25.06 -40.20
C MET A 1 -70.84 25.25 -38.94
N MET A 2 -69.51 25.18 -39.06
CA MET A 2 -68.45 25.82 -38.24
C MET A 2 -68.68 25.99 -36.72
N LYS A 3 -67.81 25.57 -35.79
CA LYS A 3 -66.34 25.43 -35.78
C LYS A 3 -65.92 24.48 -34.65
N LYS A 4 -64.86 23.70 -34.88
CA LYS A 4 -64.06 23.04 -33.84
C LYS A 4 -63.39 24.12 -32.99
N LEU A 5 -63.49 24.01 -31.67
CA LEU A 5 -62.63 24.71 -30.72
C LEU A 5 -62.12 23.68 -29.73
N LEU A 6 -60.83 23.37 -29.88
CA LEU A 6 -60.02 22.48 -29.07
C LEU A 6 -59.60 23.26 -27.82
N PRO A 7 -59.94 22.83 -26.59
CA PRO A 7 -59.37 23.45 -25.42
C PRO A 7 -57.91 22.97 -25.25
N ILE A 8 -57.04 23.93 -25.54
CA ILE A 8 -55.61 24.04 -25.30
C ILE A 8 -55.13 23.22 -24.09
N LEU A 9 -54.17 22.36 -24.39
CA LEU A 9 -53.27 21.67 -23.47
C LEU A 9 -52.56 22.75 -22.60
N PHE A 10 -52.92 22.85 -21.32
CA PHE A 10 -52.10 23.56 -20.33
C PHE A 10 -50.89 22.68 -20.01
N LEU A 11 -49.87 22.74 -20.87
CA LEU A 11 -48.50 22.41 -20.46
C LEU A 11 -48.06 23.52 -19.52
N PHE A 12 -48.22 23.31 -18.21
CA PHE A 12 -47.44 24.02 -17.24
C PHE A 12 -45.98 23.60 -17.45
N PHE A 13 -45.28 24.34 -18.31
CA PHE A 13 -43.85 24.51 -18.17
C PHE A 13 -43.63 25.19 -16.82
N SER A 14 -43.54 24.40 -15.75
CA SER A 14 -42.69 24.79 -14.63
C SER A 14 -41.28 24.83 -15.21
N CYS A 15 -40.84 26.04 -15.55
CA CYS A 15 -39.44 26.36 -15.62
C CYS A 15 -38.91 26.27 -14.18
N GLU A 16 -38.80 25.05 -13.65
CA GLU A 16 -37.78 24.80 -12.67
C GLU A 16 -36.50 24.92 -13.47
N SER A 17 -35.70 25.96 -13.19
CA SER A 17 -34.28 25.82 -13.45
C SER A 17 -33.91 24.49 -12.80
N LEU A 18 -33.47 23.51 -13.58
CA LEU A 18 -32.56 22.49 -13.07
C LEU A 18 -31.33 23.30 -12.60
N GLY A 19 -31.41 23.86 -11.41
CA GLY A 19 -30.22 24.03 -10.61
C GLY A 19 -29.82 22.60 -10.33
N GLU A 20 -28.72 22.14 -10.92
CA GLU A 20 -27.96 21.07 -10.29
C GLU A 20 -27.83 21.50 -8.83
N GLN A 21 -28.56 20.81 -7.95
CA GLN A 21 -28.11 20.73 -6.58
C GLN A 21 -26.77 20.02 -6.70
N THR A 22 -25.68 20.79 -6.69
CA THR A 22 -24.35 20.26 -6.42
C THR A 22 -24.35 19.88 -4.94
N GLU A 23 -25.14 18.86 -4.60
CA GLU A 23 -25.04 18.22 -3.32
C GLU A 23 -23.71 17.48 -3.38
N TYR A 24 -22.74 17.96 -2.59
CA TYR A 24 -21.50 17.25 -2.39
C TYR A 24 -21.84 15.82 -1.97
N LEU A 25 -21.12 14.83 -2.50
CA LEU A 25 -21.30 13.45 -2.07
C LEU A 25 -21.00 13.34 -0.57
N ASP A 26 -21.58 12.35 0.10
CA ASP A 26 -21.16 12.03 1.45
C ASP A 26 -19.75 11.41 1.46
N TYR A 27 -19.17 11.28 2.67
CA TYR A 27 -17.81 10.76 2.83
C TYR A 27 -17.65 9.37 2.22
N ASP A 28 -18.52 8.44 2.57
CA ASP A 28 -18.43 7.04 2.11
C ASP A 28 -18.52 6.95 0.58
N SER A 29 -19.36 7.76 -0.07
CA SER A 29 -19.45 7.83 -1.53
C SER A 29 -18.16 8.34 -2.17
N TYR A 30 -17.52 9.38 -1.60
CA TYR A 30 -16.22 9.83 -2.11
C TYR A 30 -15.12 8.78 -1.92
N ILE A 31 -15.13 8.04 -0.80
CA ILE A 31 -14.18 6.95 -0.55
C ILE A 31 -14.35 5.82 -1.59
N GLU A 32 -15.59 5.38 -1.83
CA GLU A 32 -15.86 4.32 -2.81
C GLU A 32 -15.43 4.73 -4.22
N GLU A 33 -15.76 5.94 -4.66
CA GLU A 33 -15.34 6.44 -5.98
C GLU A 33 -13.82 6.61 -6.07
N ALA A 34 -13.16 7.05 -4.99
CA ALA A 34 -11.71 7.24 -4.97
C ALA A 34 -10.96 5.90 -5.09
N TRP A 35 -11.43 4.87 -4.38
CA TRP A 35 -10.89 3.52 -4.49
C TRP A 35 -11.15 2.90 -5.87
N SER A 36 -12.34 3.10 -6.43
CA SER A 36 -12.63 2.66 -7.81
C SER A 36 -11.70 3.33 -8.84
N ALA A 37 -11.41 4.62 -8.68
CA ALA A 37 -10.44 5.31 -9.52
C ALA A 37 -9.01 4.77 -9.34
N PHE A 38 -8.62 4.44 -8.10
CA PHE A 38 -7.33 3.80 -7.81
C PHE A 38 -7.19 2.43 -8.50
N GLU A 39 -8.21 1.57 -8.39
CA GLU A 39 -8.25 0.25 -9.02
C GLU A 39 -8.17 0.33 -10.56
N LEU A 40 -8.65 1.43 -11.14
CA LEU A 40 -8.53 1.73 -12.57
C LEU A 40 -7.19 2.41 -12.97
N SER A 41 -6.26 2.55 -12.01
CA SER A 41 -5.00 3.28 -12.16
C SER A 41 -5.16 4.76 -12.55
N ASP A 42 -6.34 5.35 -12.34
CA ASP A 42 -6.58 6.79 -12.51
C ASP A 42 -6.21 7.54 -11.21
N TYR A 43 -4.91 7.63 -10.98
CA TYR A 43 -4.35 8.18 -9.74
C TYR A 43 -4.68 9.66 -9.53
N GLU A 44 -4.82 10.45 -10.60
CA GLU A 44 -5.17 11.87 -10.46
C GLU A 44 -6.62 12.04 -10.00
N THR A 45 -7.55 11.28 -10.60
CA THR A 45 -8.95 11.28 -10.17
C THR A 45 -9.08 10.76 -8.74
N SER A 46 -8.38 9.68 -8.40
CA SER A 46 -8.36 9.12 -7.04
C SER A 46 -7.85 10.14 -6.00
N ILE A 47 -6.72 10.81 -6.27
CA ILE A 47 -6.19 11.89 -5.40
C ILE A 47 -7.23 13.00 -5.21
N ASN A 48 -7.89 13.43 -6.29
CA ASN A 48 -8.90 14.48 -6.21
C ASN A 48 -10.09 14.07 -5.34
N LEU A 49 -10.58 12.83 -5.49
CA LEU A 49 -11.73 12.32 -4.74
C LEU A 49 -11.41 12.14 -3.25
N PHE A 50 -10.26 11.58 -2.89
CA PHE A 50 -9.84 11.51 -1.48
C PHE A 50 -9.68 12.90 -0.86
N ASN A 51 -9.13 13.87 -1.60
CA ASN A 51 -9.05 15.25 -1.12
C ASN A 51 -10.45 15.89 -0.97
N LEU A 52 -11.41 15.58 -1.84
CA LEU A 52 -12.79 16.04 -1.67
C LEU A 52 -13.43 15.42 -0.42
N ALA A 53 -13.21 14.12 -0.17
CA ALA A 53 -13.66 13.47 1.06
C ALA A 53 -13.14 14.20 2.32
N ILE A 54 -11.86 14.54 2.34
CA ILE A 54 -11.22 15.26 3.45
C ILE A 54 -11.76 16.68 3.61
N ASN A 55 -11.96 17.41 2.51
CA ASN A 55 -12.20 18.86 2.56
C ASN A 55 -13.68 19.26 2.51
N GLN A 56 -14.57 18.38 2.05
CA GLN A 56 -15.98 18.73 1.78
C GLN A 56 -16.97 17.93 2.63
N THR A 57 -16.49 17.07 3.52
CA THR A 57 -17.33 16.23 4.37
C THR A 57 -17.12 16.58 5.85
N ASN A 58 -18.09 16.23 6.69
CA ASN A 58 -17.99 16.40 8.14
C ASN A 58 -17.74 15.05 8.84
N SER A 59 -16.97 14.14 8.22
CA SER A 59 -16.65 12.85 8.85
C SER A 59 -15.75 13.07 10.07
N ASP A 60 -16.07 12.39 11.17
CA ASP A 60 -15.26 12.38 12.39
C ASP A 60 -14.02 11.48 12.25
N ASP A 61 -14.01 10.57 11.27
CA ASP A 61 -12.88 9.71 10.92
C ASP A 61 -12.52 9.91 9.44
N LEU A 62 -11.30 10.39 9.20
CA LEU A 62 -10.77 10.63 7.86
C LEU A 62 -9.67 9.60 7.49
N SER A 63 -9.44 8.59 8.34
CA SER A 63 -8.31 7.67 8.21
C SER A 63 -8.32 6.90 6.89
N ASP A 64 -9.49 6.51 6.36
CA ASP A 64 -9.59 5.83 5.07
C ASP A 64 -9.14 6.74 3.92
N ALA A 65 -9.61 7.98 3.90
CA ALA A 65 -9.18 8.95 2.88
C ALA A 65 -7.66 9.18 2.87
N TYR A 66 -7.05 9.29 4.05
CA TYR A 66 -5.60 9.45 4.15
C TYR A 66 -4.84 8.17 3.84
N SER A 67 -5.34 7.00 4.25
CA SER A 67 -4.80 5.69 3.86
C SER A 67 -4.81 5.54 2.34
N GLY A 68 -5.93 5.89 1.71
CA GLY A 68 -6.11 5.92 0.26
C GLY A 68 -5.11 6.81 -0.45
N LEU A 69 -4.90 8.04 0.03
CA LEU A 69 -3.83 8.90 -0.49
C LEU A 69 -2.45 8.25 -0.34
N GLY A 70 -2.17 7.61 0.80
CA GLY A 70 -0.96 6.83 1.03
C GLY A 70 -0.71 5.82 -0.08
N TRP A 71 -1.71 4.98 -0.36
CA TRP A 71 -1.65 3.95 -1.41
C TRP A 71 -1.54 4.54 -2.82
N VAL A 72 -2.34 5.55 -3.16
CA VAL A 72 -2.30 6.18 -4.49
C VAL A 72 -0.93 6.77 -4.79
N TYR A 73 -0.33 7.49 -3.83
CA TYR A 73 1.01 8.04 -3.99
C TYR A 73 2.08 6.95 -4.10
N LEU A 74 1.93 5.84 -3.36
CA LEU A 74 2.83 4.69 -3.47
C LEU A 74 2.80 4.08 -4.88
N TYR A 75 1.63 3.77 -5.41
CA TYR A 75 1.47 3.19 -6.76
C TYR A 75 1.91 4.15 -7.86
N LYS A 76 1.57 5.43 -7.72
CA LYS A 76 2.03 6.45 -8.67
C LYS A 76 3.56 6.53 -8.71
N SER A 77 4.23 6.36 -7.56
CA SER A 77 5.69 6.33 -7.50
C SER A 77 6.31 5.09 -8.17
N ASN A 78 5.67 3.92 -8.04
CA ASN A 78 6.11 2.67 -8.68
C ASN A 78 6.00 2.77 -10.21
N ASN A 79 5.02 3.50 -10.71
CA ASN A 79 4.81 3.77 -12.15
C ASN A 79 5.79 4.79 -12.78
N LEU A 80 6.80 5.25 -12.03
CA LEU A 80 7.85 6.15 -12.53
C LEU A 80 9.22 5.43 -12.61
N PRO A 81 9.44 4.59 -13.64
CA PRO A 81 10.68 3.85 -13.78
C PRO A 81 11.86 4.75 -14.15
N GLY A 82 13.06 4.30 -13.79
CA GLY A 82 14.32 4.88 -14.24
C GLY A 82 14.86 6.03 -13.38
N ILE A 83 16.16 6.30 -13.56
CA ILE A 83 16.93 7.28 -12.77
C ILE A 83 16.48 8.72 -13.05
N ILE A 84 15.94 9.01 -14.24
CA ILE A 84 15.49 10.37 -14.61
C ILE A 84 14.34 10.83 -13.71
N ASN A 85 13.51 9.91 -13.23
CA ASN A 85 12.36 10.20 -12.38
C ASN A 85 12.66 10.05 -10.89
N ASP A 86 13.93 9.89 -10.50
CA ASP A 86 14.31 9.59 -9.10
C ASP A 86 13.77 10.61 -8.11
N LEU A 87 13.96 11.90 -8.36
CA LEU A 87 13.47 12.97 -7.49
C LEU A 87 11.94 12.96 -7.35
N GLU A 88 11.22 12.76 -8.45
CA GLU A 88 9.76 12.73 -8.43
C GLU A 88 9.24 11.49 -7.71
N ARG A 89 9.82 10.32 -7.98
CA ARG A 89 9.50 9.06 -7.30
C ARG A 89 9.71 9.18 -5.78
N GLU A 90 10.84 9.75 -5.34
CA GLU A 90 11.10 9.96 -3.92
C GLU A 90 10.10 10.92 -3.28
N THR A 91 9.74 12.00 -3.99
CA THR A 91 8.73 12.96 -3.50
C THR A 91 7.37 12.30 -3.34
N LEU A 92 6.96 11.44 -4.29
CA LEU A 92 5.70 10.69 -4.20
C LEU A 92 5.74 9.68 -3.04
N ARG A 93 6.86 8.99 -2.81
CA ARG A 93 7.00 8.09 -1.66
C ARG A 93 6.99 8.81 -0.32
N GLU A 94 7.59 10.00 -0.24
CA GLU A 94 7.52 10.86 0.96
C GLU A 94 6.08 11.31 1.22
N ASN A 95 5.34 11.71 0.18
CA ASN A 95 3.91 12.03 0.32
C ASN A 95 3.12 10.80 0.82
N SER A 96 3.35 9.64 0.23
CA SER A 96 2.74 8.37 0.64
C SER A 96 2.97 8.08 2.12
N PHE A 97 4.22 8.19 2.57
CA PHE A 97 4.60 8.01 3.97
C PHE A 97 3.86 8.98 4.90
N ASN A 98 3.88 10.27 4.57
CA ASN A 98 3.22 11.29 5.38
C ASN A 98 1.71 11.04 5.50
N TYR A 99 1.06 10.61 4.42
CA TYR A 99 -0.37 10.30 4.45
C TYR A 99 -0.70 9.06 5.27
N PHE A 100 0.10 7.99 5.20
CA PHE A 100 -0.07 6.84 6.10
C PHE A 100 0.13 7.22 7.57
N LYS A 101 1.13 8.06 7.88
CA LYS A 101 1.34 8.56 9.25
C LYS A 101 0.17 9.43 9.73
N TYR A 102 -0.36 10.30 8.88
CA TYR A 102 -1.57 11.07 9.23
C TYR A 102 -2.78 10.17 9.44
N ALA A 103 -2.98 9.16 8.60
CA ALA A 103 -4.07 8.19 8.76
C ALA A 103 -3.96 7.44 10.10
N GLU A 104 -2.74 7.04 10.49
CA GLU A 104 -2.49 6.39 11.77
C GLU A 104 -2.74 7.32 12.97
N ASP A 105 -2.30 8.58 12.89
CA ASP A 105 -2.40 9.55 13.99
C ASP A 105 -3.84 9.95 14.31
N ILE A 106 -4.70 10.04 13.29
CA ILE A 106 -6.11 10.45 13.46
C ILE A 106 -7.05 9.27 13.68
N TYR A 107 -6.56 8.04 13.50
CA TYR A 107 -7.36 6.84 13.68
C TYR A 107 -8.00 6.81 15.07
N SER A 108 -9.33 6.85 15.12
CA SER A 108 -10.10 6.73 16.36
C SER A 108 -10.76 5.35 16.41
N ASP A 109 -10.28 4.50 17.32
CA ASP A 109 -10.80 3.14 17.55
C ASP A 109 -12.31 3.21 17.87
N PRO A 110 -13.22 2.58 17.08
CA PRO A 110 -13.30 1.12 17.07
C PRO A 110 -13.73 0.40 15.76
N ILE A 111 -13.84 1.04 14.60
CA ILE A 111 -14.48 0.45 13.40
C ILE A 111 -13.78 0.95 12.13
N SER A 112 -12.58 0.50 11.75
CA SER A 112 -12.40 -0.79 11.07
C SER A 112 -10.99 -1.34 11.34
N SER A 113 -10.88 -2.66 11.51
CA SER A 113 -9.58 -3.34 11.56
C SER A 113 -8.87 -3.32 10.20
N SER A 114 -9.62 -3.16 9.11
CA SER A 114 -9.10 -3.19 7.73
C SER A 114 -8.24 -1.98 7.42
N THR A 115 -8.74 -0.75 7.58
CA THR A 115 -7.98 0.47 7.23
C THR A 115 -6.65 0.54 7.99
N LYS A 116 -6.65 0.16 9.27
CA LYS A 116 -5.42 0.08 10.07
C LYS A 116 -4.44 -0.98 9.54
N ASN A 117 -4.96 -2.12 9.08
CA ASN A 117 -4.14 -3.15 8.47
C ASN A 117 -3.57 -2.69 7.12
N ASP A 118 -4.37 -1.97 6.32
CA ASP A 118 -3.96 -1.40 5.04
C ASP A 118 -2.84 -0.37 5.24
N ILE A 119 -2.96 0.49 6.25
CA ILE A 119 -1.90 1.46 6.62
C ILE A 119 -0.60 0.72 6.98
N ARG A 120 -0.68 -0.32 7.82
CA ARG A 120 0.49 -1.11 8.23
C ARG A 120 1.14 -1.85 7.07
N ALA A 121 0.33 -2.39 6.15
CA ALA A 121 0.84 -2.98 4.93
C ALA A 121 1.58 -1.93 4.10
N GLY A 122 0.98 -0.77 3.83
CA GLY A 122 1.61 0.32 3.09
C GLY A 122 2.92 0.81 3.70
N LEU A 123 2.95 1.01 5.02
CA LEU A 123 4.17 1.35 5.76
C LEU A 123 5.24 0.26 5.68
N THR A 124 4.86 -1.02 5.71
CA THR A 124 5.78 -2.14 5.49
C THR A 124 6.47 -2.03 4.13
N PHE A 125 5.72 -1.75 3.05
CA PHE A 125 6.32 -1.57 1.72
C PHE A 125 7.26 -0.36 1.67
N LEU A 126 6.88 0.78 2.26
CA LEU A 126 7.70 1.99 2.28
C LEU A 126 8.99 1.81 3.07
N TYR A 127 8.93 1.23 4.27
CA TYR A 127 10.14 0.98 5.07
C TYR A 127 11.05 -0.06 4.42
N ASN A 128 10.49 -1.09 3.78
CA ASN A 128 11.29 -2.00 2.94
C ASN A 128 12.02 -1.24 1.82
N TYR A 129 11.30 -0.38 1.10
CA TYR A 129 11.88 0.44 0.04
C TYR A 129 13.01 1.32 0.56
N TYR A 130 12.81 2.03 1.68
CA TYR A 130 13.84 2.89 2.27
C TYR A 130 15.08 2.10 2.68
N ALA A 131 14.91 0.89 3.24
CA ALA A 131 16.04 0.02 3.54
C ALA A 131 16.81 -0.38 2.27
N GLU A 132 16.11 -0.80 1.22
CA GLU A 132 16.74 -1.20 -0.06
C GLU A 132 17.44 -0.02 -0.75
N TYR A 133 16.82 1.16 -0.75
CA TYR A 133 17.40 2.37 -1.32
C TYR A 133 18.66 2.79 -0.55
N GLN A 134 18.62 2.78 0.78
CA GLN A 134 19.79 3.06 1.62
C GLN A 134 20.90 2.03 1.41
N MET A 135 20.56 0.75 1.25
CA MET A 135 21.52 -0.31 0.92
C MET A 135 22.15 -0.09 -0.46
N PHE A 136 21.35 0.28 -1.46
CA PHE A 136 21.85 0.62 -2.79
C PHE A 136 22.88 1.75 -2.72
N LEU A 137 22.56 2.84 -2.00
CA LEU A 137 23.48 3.95 -1.79
C LEU A 137 24.73 3.52 -1.02
N TYR A 138 24.58 2.71 0.03
CA TYR A 138 25.70 2.21 0.83
C TYR A 138 26.72 1.40 0.01
N PHE A 139 26.25 0.55 -0.92
CA PHE A 139 27.14 -0.29 -1.73
C PHE A 139 27.66 0.40 -3.00
N ASN A 140 26.91 1.37 -3.56
CA ASN A 140 27.22 1.92 -4.88
C ASN A 140 27.64 3.39 -4.89
N ASP A 141 27.33 4.17 -3.85
CA ASP A 141 27.69 5.59 -3.79
C ASP A 141 28.86 5.84 -2.84
N ASN A 142 30.06 5.94 -3.42
CA ASN A 142 31.30 6.25 -2.70
C ASN A 142 31.31 7.64 -2.04
N ASN A 143 30.33 8.51 -2.32
CA ASN A 143 30.26 9.88 -1.80
C ASN A 143 29.22 10.08 -0.69
N ILE A 144 28.33 9.12 -0.44
CA ILE A 144 27.32 9.23 0.62
C ILE A 144 27.74 8.36 1.80
N ASN A 145 27.97 9.00 2.94
CA ASN A 145 28.29 8.31 4.18
C ASN A 145 26.99 7.76 4.81
N ILE A 146 26.30 6.84 4.12
CA ILE A 146 25.11 6.18 4.65
C ILE A 146 25.51 5.41 5.91
N ASN A 147 24.84 5.71 7.01
CA ASN A 147 25.06 4.99 8.26
C ASN A 147 24.38 3.63 8.15
N LYS A 148 25.15 2.56 8.38
CA LYS A 148 24.63 1.20 8.54
C LYS A 148 23.47 1.11 9.55
N GLY A 149 23.46 1.98 10.56
CA GLY A 149 22.36 2.12 11.52
C GLY A 149 21.03 2.59 10.91
N ASP A 150 21.06 3.42 9.86
CA ASP A 150 19.84 3.90 9.20
C ASP A 150 19.17 2.76 8.43
N ILE A 151 19.97 1.91 7.75
CA ILE A 151 19.50 0.68 7.08
C ILE A 151 18.82 -0.23 8.10
N VAL A 152 19.48 -0.51 9.23
CA VAL A 152 18.93 -1.37 10.29
C VAL A 152 17.65 -0.77 10.89
N THR A 153 17.58 0.56 11.01
CA THR A 153 16.37 1.25 11.50
C THR A 153 15.21 1.02 10.55
N SER A 154 15.37 1.30 9.26
CA SER A 154 14.33 1.08 8.24
C SER A 154 13.86 -0.37 8.21
N ILE A 155 14.77 -1.34 8.30
CA ILE A 155 14.40 -2.77 8.37
C ILE A 155 13.55 -3.06 9.61
N ASN A 156 13.96 -2.58 10.78
CA ASN A 156 13.23 -2.84 12.03
C ASN A 156 11.84 -2.18 12.05
N GLU A 157 11.70 -0.97 11.53
CA GLU A 157 10.39 -0.33 11.39
C GLU A 157 9.47 -1.15 10.49
N SER A 158 9.99 -1.64 9.36
CA SER A 158 9.22 -2.51 8.49
C SER A 158 8.81 -3.83 9.12
N LEU A 159 9.69 -4.44 9.92
CA LEU A 159 9.39 -5.65 10.67
C LEU A 159 8.36 -5.40 11.77
N ASN A 160 8.40 -4.22 12.42
CA ASN A 160 7.44 -3.83 13.45
C ASN A 160 6.03 -3.66 12.86
N GLU A 161 5.89 -2.90 11.77
CA GLU A 161 4.58 -2.68 11.14
C GLU A 161 3.95 -3.99 10.65
N SER A 162 4.75 -4.81 9.96
CA SER A 162 4.29 -6.11 9.49
C SER A 162 3.99 -7.09 10.63
N GLN A 163 4.73 -7.03 11.74
CA GLN A 163 4.46 -7.86 12.92
C GLN A 163 3.12 -7.48 13.57
N LEU A 164 2.84 -6.19 13.66
CA LEU A 164 1.58 -5.67 14.17
C LEU A 164 0.40 -6.03 13.25
N LEU A 165 0.61 -5.99 11.94
CA LEU A 165 -0.36 -6.46 10.95
C LEU A 165 -0.67 -7.95 11.14
N ILE A 166 0.34 -8.83 11.10
CA ILE A 166 0.16 -10.29 11.24
C ILE A 166 -0.51 -10.67 12.57
N GLN A 167 -0.22 -9.95 13.66
CA GLN A 167 -0.86 -10.17 14.96
C GLN A 167 -2.34 -9.81 14.96
N ASN A 168 -2.73 -8.80 14.17
CA ASN A 168 -4.11 -8.36 14.07
C ASN A 168 -4.90 -9.18 13.07
N ASP A 169 -4.29 -9.50 11.93
CA ASP A 169 -4.90 -10.23 10.82
C ASP A 169 -3.87 -11.07 10.07
N ASN A 170 -3.80 -12.35 10.41
CA ASN A 170 -2.92 -13.32 9.75
C ASN A 170 -3.49 -13.87 8.43
N PHE A 171 -4.63 -13.33 7.97
CA PHE A 171 -5.23 -13.64 6.67
C PHE A 171 -5.44 -12.37 5.85
N TYR A 172 -4.64 -11.33 6.16
CA TYR A 172 -4.71 -10.04 5.50
C TYR A 172 -4.70 -10.18 3.98
N ASN A 173 -5.63 -9.47 3.36
CA ASN A 173 -5.72 -9.27 1.92
C ASN A 173 -6.12 -7.82 1.70
N PHE A 174 -5.34 -7.10 0.90
CA PHE A 174 -5.69 -5.74 0.53
C PHE A 174 -6.83 -5.77 -0.48
N LEU A 175 -7.93 -5.08 -0.17
CA LEU A 175 -9.15 -5.18 -0.97
C LEU A 175 -8.98 -4.61 -2.39
N HIS A 176 -8.10 -3.63 -2.55
CA HIS A 176 -7.97 -2.86 -3.78
C HIS A 176 -6.85 -3.37 -4.70
N ASP A 177 -6.09 -4.38 -4.25
CA ASP A 177 -5.15 -5.13 -5.09
C ASP A 177 -4.91 -6.53 -4.50
N ASP A 178 -5.45 -7.56 -5.18
CA ASP A 178 -5.27 -8.99 -4.86
C ASP A 178 -3.81 -9.45 -4.90
N CYS A 179 -2.92 -8.62 -5.43
CA CYS A 179 -1.49 -8.84 -5.38
C CYS A 179 -0.88 -8.56 -4.01
N ILE A 180 -1.56 -7.84 -3.11
CA ILE A 180 -1.04 -7.51 -1.78
C ILE A 180 -1.78 -8.32 -0.71
N ASP A 181 -1.19 -9.45 -0.34
CA ASP A 181 -1.72 -10.36 0.68
C ASP A 181 -0.70 -10.62 1.81
N ILE A 182 -1.08 -11.46 2.77
CA ILE A 182 -0.22 -11.85 3.88
C ILE A 182 1.07 -12.54 3.42
N ASP A 183 1.05 -13.30 2.31
CA ASP A 183 2.23 -13.97 1.79
C ASP A 183 3.21 -12.96 1.17
N ASN A 184 2.72 -11.89 0.54
CA ASN A 184 3.56 -10.76 0.13
C ASN A 184 4.26 -10.12 1.35
N ILE A 185 3.53 -9.90 2.45
CA ILE A 185 4.10 -9.34 3.68
C ILE A 185 5.17 -10.28 4.26
N ARG A 186 4.92 -11.59 4.27
CA ARG A 186 5.90 -12.60 4.72
C ARG A 186 7.14 -12.62 3.83
N PHE A 187 6.97 -12.52 2.51
CA PHE A 187 8.08 -12.44 1.58
C PHE A 187 8.98 -11.21 1.84
N LEU A 188 8.39 -10.03 2.08
CA LEU A 188 9.14 -8.84 2.47
C LEU A 188 9.92 -9.06 3.79
N ARG A 189 9.26 -9.67 4.79
CA ARG A 189 9.91 -10.01 6.07
C ARG A 189 11.08 -10.98 5.89
N SER A 190 10.96 -11.97 5.00
CA SER A 190 12.06 -12.86 4.65
C SER A 190 13.26 -12.08 4.08
N LYS A 191 13.02 -11.16 3.14
CA LYS A 191 14.09 -10.28 2.61
C LYS A 191 14.74 -9.44 3.72
N MET A 192 13.95 -8.91 4.64
CA MET A 192 14.44 -8.12 5.79
C MET A 192 15.33 -8.92 6.72
N TYR A 193 14.92 -10.13 7.11
CA TYR A 193 15.73 -10.99 7.97
C TYR A 193 17.05 -11.39 7.29
N LEU A 194 17.01 -11.69 5.98
CA LEU A 194 18.23 -11.92 5.20
C LEU A 194 19.15 -10.68 5.20
N ASN A 195 18.60 -9.48 5.06
CA ASN A 195 19.37 -8.24 5.11
C ASN A 195 19.95 -7.97 6.51
N LEU A 196 19.21 -8.23 7.59
CA LEU A 196 19.72 -8.11 8.96
C LEU A 196 20.90 -9.05 9.23
N MET A 197 20.96 -10.23 8.60
CA MET A 197 22.16 -11.08 8.73
C MET A 197 23.43 -10.41 8.17
N ASN A 198 23.29 -9.48 7.21
CA ASN A 198 24.40 -8.70 6.65
C ASN A 198 24.67 -7.40 7.42
N PHE A 199 23.63 -6.79 7.99
CA PHE A 199 23.70 -5.46 8.63
C PHE A 199 23.60 -5.47 10.16
N ASP A 200 23.31 -6.58 10.81
CA ASP A 200 23.30 -6.70 12.26
C ASP A 200 23.72 -8.10 12.71
N ASN A 201 25.03 -8.34 12.73
CA ASN A 201 25.58 -9.67 13.01
C ASN A 201 25.44 -10.07 14.50
N ILE A 202 24.88 -9.23 15.37
CA ILE A 202 24.74 -9.52 16.81
C ILE A 202 23.75 -10.67 17.04
N ASN A 203 22.72 -10.78 16.20
CA ASN A 203 21.64 -11.77 16.35
C ASN A 203 21.47 -12.65 15.09
N SER A 204 22.53 -12.88 14.31
CA SER A 204 22.45 -13.55 13.01
C SER A 204 21.76 -14.92 13.04
N ASP A 205 22.01 -15.72 14.09
CA ASP A 205 21.41 -17.06 14.22
C ASP A 205 19.89 -16.97 14.46
N ASN A 206 19.43 -15.98 15.24
CA ASN A 206 18.00 -15.72 15.45
C ASN A 206 17.33 -15.23 14.16
N TYR A 207 18.00 -14.38 13.38
CA TYR A 207 17.47 -13.91 12.10
C TYR A 207 17.33 -15.03 11.07
N PHE A 208 18.22 -16.02 11.08
CA PHE A 208 18.08 -17.19 10.22
C PHE A 208 16.85 -18.03 10.59
N ASP A 209 16.62 -18.30 11.87
CA ASP A 209 15.43 -19.03 12.31
C ASP A 209 14.13 -18.28 11.95
N LEU A 210 14.11 -16.95 12.13
CA LEU A 210 12.98 -16.10 11.74
C LEU A 210 12.75 -16.11 10.22
N LEU A 211 13.83 -16.01 9.43
CA LEU A 211 13.78 -16.13 7.97
C LEU A 211 13.12 -17.43 7.52
N VAL A 212 13.57 -18.57 8.07
CA VAL A 212 13.04 -19.89 7.73
C VAL A 212 11.56 -20.00 8.13
N ASN A 213 11.18 -19.45 9.29
CA ASN A 213 9.79 -19.44 9.74
C ASN A 213 8.88 -18.65 8.80
N GLU A 214 9.32 -17.49 8.30
CA GLU A 214 8.52 -16.71 7.34
C GLU A 214 8.36 -17.44 6.01
N LEU A 215 9.45 -17.98 5.46
CA LEU A 215 9.42 -18.68 4.17
C LEU A 215 8.54 -19.94 4.21
N ASN A 216 8.60 -20.71 5.31
CA ASN A 216 7.75 -21.89 5.49
C ASN A 216 6.27 -21.55 5.76
N ALA A 217 5.95 -20.29 6.10
CA ALA A 217 4.59 -19.83 6.33
C ALA A 217 3.92 -19.27 5.06
N ILE A 218 4.68 -19.04 3.99
CA ILE A 218 4.18 -18.61 2.68
C ILE A 218 3.44 -19.79 2.01
N ASN A 219 2.18 -19.58 1.65
CA ASN A 219 1.35 -20.61 1.00
C ASN A 219 1.32 -20.45 -0.52
N LYS A 220 1.31 -19.20 -1.01
CA LYS A 220 1.34 -18.83 -2.41
C LYS A 220 2.76 -18.95 -2.94
N PHE A 221 2.95 -19.73 -4.01
CA PHE A 221 4.27 -19.97 -4.60
C PHE A 221 5.27 -20.54 -3.56
N SER A 222 4.89 -21.60 -2.84
CA SER A 222 5.71 -22.12 -1.75
C SER A 222 7.10 -22.57 -2.24
N CYS A 223 8.10 -22.49 -1.37
CA CYS A 223 9.46 -22.94 -1.68
C CYS A 223 9.50 -24.42 -2.12
N THR A 224 8.56 -25.23 -1.64
CA THR A 224 8.43 -26.65 -1.98
C THR A 224 7.82 -26.90 -3.35
N ASP A 225 7.13 -25.91 -3.94
CA ASP A 225 6.56 -26.04 -5.29
C ASP A 225 7.64 -25.97 -6.39
N PHE A 226 8.81 -25.42 -6.07
CA PHE A 226 9.87 -25.13 -7.03
C PHE A 226 11.20 -25.81 -6.72
N THR A 227 11.36 -26.39 -5.53
CA THR A 227 12.61 -27.03 -5.10
C THR A 227 12.39 -28.51 -4.76
N GLU A 228 13.48 -29.30 -4.78
CA GLU A 228 13.42 -30.73 -4.42
C GLU A 228 13.32 -30.98 -2.89
N PHE A 229 13.23 -29.93 -2.08
CA PHE A 229 13.30 -30.05 -0.62
C PHE A 229 11.92 -29.88 0.03
N ASP A 230 11.57 -30.80 0.94
CA ASP A 230 10.30 -30.78 1.67
C ASP A 230 10.20 -29.61 2.69
N ASN A 231 11.33 -29.06 3.12
CA ASN A 231 11.44 -27.93 4.06
C ASN A 231 12.80 -27.22 3.89
N ILE A 232 12.84 -25.92 4.22
CA ILE A 232 14.09 -25.14 4.26
C ILE A 232 14.82 -25.44 5.57
N ILE A 233 16.08 -25.88 5.46
CA ILE A 233 16.90 -26.27 6.62
C ILE A 233 18.27 -25.58 6.66
N ASN A 234 18.63 -24.81 5.63
CA ASN A 234 19.88 -24.05 5.60
C ASN A 234 19.76 -22.74 4.78
N LEU A 235 20.73 -21.84 4.96
CA LEU A 235 20.75 -20.53 4.31
C LEU A 235 20.81 -20.60 2.78
N GLY A 236 21.49 -21.60 2.21
CA GLY A 236 21.55 -21.77 0.76
C GLY A 236 20.17 -22.02 0.15
N GLN A 237 19.39 -22.90 0.77
CA GLN A 237 18.01 -23.19 0.37
C GLN A 237 17.09 -21.98 0.58
N ALA A 238 17.29 -21.20 1.64
CA ALA A 238 16.51 -19.99 1.88
C ALA A 238 16.74 -18.94 0.77
N ILE A 239 18.02 -18.73 0.39
CA ILE A 239 18.39 -17.81 -0.70
C ILE A 239 17.84 -18.30 -2.05
N GLU A 240 17.96 -19.60 -2.33
CA GLU A 240 17.41 -20.21 -3.55
C GLU A 240 15.90 -20.03 -3.62
N CYS A 241 15.17 -20.28 -2.52
CA CYS A 241 13.74 -20.04 -2.47
C CYS A 241 13.40 -18.56 -2.73
N ILE A 242 14.03 -17.62 -2.01
CA ILE A 242 13.80 -16.18 -2.21
C ILE A 242 13.99 -15.81 -3.68
N GLY A 243 15.06 -16.31 -4.32
CA GLY A 243 15.32 -16.09 -5.74
C GLY A 243 14.14 -16.53 -6.61
N HIS A 244 13.66 -17.75 -6.45
CA HIS A 244 12.52 -18.26 -7.21
C HIS A 244 11.22 -17.51 -6.94
N ILE A 245 10.86 -17.30 -5.68
CA ILE A 245 9.57 -16.68 -5.35
C ILE A 245 9.56 -15.18 -5.68
N SER A 246 10.73 -14.53 -5.72
CA SER A 246 10.84 -13.12 -6.10
C SER A 246 10.30 -12.82 -7.50
N GLU A 247 10.38 -13.76 -8.44
CA GLU A 247 9.83 -13.57 -9.80
C GLU A 247 8.31 -13.40 -9.79
N PHE A 248 7.63 -14.00 -8.81
CA PHE A 248 6.18 -13.92 -8.67
C PHE A 248 5.76 -12.74 -7.81
N PHE A 249 6.44 -12.51 -6.69
CA PHE A 249 6.10 -11.40 -5.78
C PHE A 249 6.52 -10.01 -6.29
N ASN A 250 7.49 -9.93 -7.21
CA ASN A 250 7.85 -8.67 -7.87
C ASN A 250 7.00 -8.40 -9.14
N SER A 251 6.13 -9.32 -9.56
CA SER A 251 5.29 -9.14 -10.76
C SER A 251 4.03 -8.31 -10.52
N CYS A 252 3.90 -7.77 -9.30
CA CYS A 252 2.77 -7.00 -8.78
C CYS A 252 2.96 -5.48 -8.94
N ASP A 253 3.88 -5.05 -9.82
CA ASP A 253 4.20 -3.65 -10.12
C ASP A 253 3.17 -2.98 -11.05
#